data_AF-A0A0C3S2A1-F1
#
_entry.id   AF-A0A0C3S2A1-F1
#
_cell.length_a   1.000
_cell.length_b   1.000
_cell.length_c   1.000
_cell.angle_alpha   90.00
_cell.angle_beta   90.00
_cell.angle_gamma   90.00
#
_symmetry.space_group_name_H-M   'P 1'
#
loop_
_entity.id
_entity.type
_entity.pdbx_description
1 polymer ?
#
loop_
_entity_poly.entity_id
_entity_poly.type
_entity_poly.pdbx_seq_one_letter_code
_entity_poly.pdbx_strand_id
1 'polypeptide(L)'
;MHGVTSLAIISLVTLLLAVSVSAGLYGTTPVASTVWNAGRSQTVTWTDDKSVPHLGQLGLMDIELLNGDDMTVATLAQGVDPKSKSETVWISPAWGQNGSDYYIRFYCKDRALSIYTSMFTLIDMSSVIPAGQSSMLTDGLYTPYLTVVLPNATSVSALTPQRTTARPSPSIAPVTPDEEDAYLHPHGPSSNSAAGFSLGGRIDLERLKFRIVFVLWPAIVGITMAL
;
A
#
# COMPACT_ATOMS: atom_id res chain seq x y z
N MET A 1 -50.56 7.46 29.78
CA MET A 1 -49.74 6.27 29.41
C MET A 1 -49.26 6.37 27.96
N HIS A 2 -48.53 7.42 27.58
CA HIS A 2 -48.07 7.65 26.19
C HIS A 2 -46.54 7.81 26.03
N GLY A 3 -45.75 7.57 27.09
CA GLY A 3 -44.32 7.89 27.09
C GLY A 3 -43.37 6.76 26.67
N VAL A 4 -43.86 5.53 26.51
CA VAL A 4 -42.98 4.35 26.36
C VAL A 4 -42.77 3.92 24.90
N THR A 5 -43.55 4.47 23.96
CA THR A 5 -43.49 4.07 22.54
C THR A 5 -42.50 4.89 21.70
N SER A 6 -42.05 6.06 22.20
CA SER A 6 -41.21 6.98 21.41
C SER A 6 -39.71 6.64 21.45
N LEU A 7 -39.23 6.04 22.55
CA LEU A 7 -37.82 5.67 22.71
C LEU A 7 -37.42 4.42 21.90
N ALA A 8 -38.39 3.59 21.50
CA ALA A 8 -38.13 2.39 20.70
C ALA A 8 -37.79 2.71 19.23
N ILE A 9 -38.27 3.85 18.71
CA ILE A 9 -38.11 4.21 17.29
C ILE A 9 -36.72 4.84 17.03
N ILE A 10 -36.17 5.57 18.00
CA ILE A 10 -34.86 6.23 17.84
C ILE A 10 -33.70 5.23 17.90
N SER A 11 -33.83 4.14 18.67
CA SER A 11 -32.80 3.08 18.74
C SER A 11 -32.72 2.22 17.47
N LEU A 12 -33.81 2.15 16.68
CA LEU A 12 -33.86 1.33 15.47
C LEU A 12 -33.17 2.00 14.26
N VAL A 13 -33.00 3.33 14.28
CA VAL A 13 -32.43 4.09 13.15
C VAL A 13 -30.89 4.17 13.21
N THR A 14 -30.27 4.05 14.38
CA THR A 14 -28.80 4.04 14.53
C THR A 14 -28.13 2.73 14.10
N LEU A 15 -28.88 1.64 13.93
CA LEU A 15 -28.32 0.34 13.52
C LEU A 15 -28.15 0.17 12.00
N LEU A 16 -28.64 1.13 11.18
CA LEU A 16 -28.75 0.96 9.72
C LEU A 16 -27.54 1.46 8.91
N LEU A 17 -26.42 1.81 9.54
CA LEU A 17 -25.21 2.28 8.84
C LEU A 17 -23.99 1.37 9.01
N ALA A 18 -24.17 0.14 9.51
CA ALA A 18 -23.19 -0.91 9.28
C ALA A 18 -23.25 -1.31 7.81
N VAL A 19 -22.60 -0.53 6.94
CA VAL A 19 -22.34 -0.93 5.56
C VAL A 19 -21.30 -2.05 5.66
N SER A 20 -21.75 -3.27 5.88
CA SER A 20 -20.90 -4.45 5.80
C SER A 20 -20.37 -4.49 4.37
N VAL A 21 -19.07 -4.22 4.20
CA VAL A 21 -18.37 -4.54 2.96
C VAL A 21 -18.35 -6.06 2.89
N SER A 22 -19.41 -6.61 2.29
CA SER A 22 -19.52 -8.02 1.99
C SER A 22 -18.60 -8.29 0.82
N ALA A 23 -17.53 -9.02 1.06
CA ALA A 23 -16.63 -9.47 0.02
C ALA A 23 -16.58 -10.99 0.07
N GLY A 24 -16.85 -11.66 -1.05
CA GLY A 24 -16.83 -13.12 -1.12
C GLY A 24 -15.47 -13.73 -0.77
N LEU A 25 -14.39 -12.95 -0.74
CA LEU A 25 -13.06 -13.41 -0.40
C LEU A 25 -12.73 -13.09 1.06
N TYR A 26 -12.26 -14.09 1.79
CA TYR A 26 -11.75 -13.96 3.14
C TYR A 26 -10.32 -14.52 3.25
N GLY A 27 -9.37 -13.67 3.69
CA GLY A 27 -7.98 -14.07 3.87
C GLY A 27 -7.80 -15.00 5.07
N THR A 28 -7.20 -16.17 4.84
CA THR A 28 -7.00 -17.21 5.87
C THR A 28 -5.54 -17.37 6.30
N THR A 29 -4.59 -16.88 5.53
CA THR A 29 -3.18 -16.79 5.93
C THR A 29 -2.53 -15.61 5.19
N PRO A 30 -1.81 -14.72 5.89
CA PRO A 30 -1.48 -14.76 7.32
C PRO A 30 -2.66 -14.38 8.26
N VAL A 31 -2.55 -14.78 9.52
CA VAL A 31 -3.44 -14.41 10.65
C VAL A 31 -2.63 -13.78 11.78
N ALA A 32 -3.29 -13.27 12.83
CA ALA A 32 -2.67 -12.60 13.98
C ALA A 32 -1.46 -13.33 14.61
N SER A 33 -1.51 -14.66 14.70
CA SER A 33 -0.44 -15.48 15.28
C SER A 33 0.64 -15.90 14.27
N THR A 34 0.53 -15.48 13.01
CA THR A 34 1.48 -15.87 11.95
C THR A 34 2.79 -15.11 12.11
N VAL A 35 3.90 -15.83 11.99
CA VAL A 35 5.24 -15.27 11.94
C VAL A 35 5.90 -15.72 10.63
N TRP A 36 6.22 -14.76 9.78
CA TRP A 36 6.94 -15.00 8.53
C TRP A 36 8.39 -14.52 8.66
N ASN A 37 9.29 -15.30 8.05
CA ASN A 37 10.70 -14.95 7.96
C ASN A 37 10.94 -14.40 6.56
N ALA A 38 11.53 -13.20 6.48
CA ALA A 38 11.96 -12.65 5.21
C ALA A 38 13.10 -13.47 4.60
N GLY A 39 13.35 -13.27 3.30
CA GLY A 39 14.31 -14.06 2.53
C GLY A 39 13.81 -15.49 2.26
N ARG A 40 12.50 -15.72 2.32
CA ARG A 40 11.86 -17.00 2.02
C ARG A 40 10.55 -16.78 1.26
N SER A 41 10.18 -17.79 0.48
CA SER A 41 8.83 -17.87 -0.08
C SER A 41 7.83 -18.24 1.02
N GLN A 42 6.71 -17.52 1.03
CA GLN A 42 5.59 -17.70 1.94
C GLN A 42 4.33 -17.96 1.13
N THR A 43 3.32 -18.58 1.73
CA THR A 43 2.05 -18.84 1.05
C THR A 43 0.95 -17.99 1.66
N VAL A 44 0.37 -17.11 0.84
CA VAL A 44 -0.86 -16.40 1.15
C VAL A 44 -2.03 -17.33 0.81
N THR A 45 -3.04 -17.43 1.68
CA THR A 45 -4.23 -18.23 1.41
C THR A 45 -5.51 -17.46 1.71
N TRP A 46 -6.56 -17.80 0.99
CA TRP A 46 -7.89 -17.22 1.17
C TRP A 46 -8.97 -18.24 0.80
N THR A 47 -10.21 -17.95 1.20
CA THR A 47 -11.39 -18.78 0.90
C THR A 47 -12.54 -17.93 0.40
N ASP A 48 -13.53 -18.59 -0.21
CA ASP A 48 -14.83 -17.98 -0.47
C ASP A 48 -15.65 -18.03 0.85
N ASP A 49 -16.10 -16.89 1.36
CA ASP A 49 -16.94 -16.80 2.56
C ASP A 49 -18.44 -16.98 2.25
N LYS A 50 -18.76 -17.29 0.98
CA LYS A 50 -20.10 -17.46 0.40
C LYS A 50 -20.91 -16.18 0.31
N SER A 51 -20.31 -15.04 0.63
CA SER A 51 -20.92 -13.74 0.44
C SER A 51 -20.74 -13.27 -1.01
N VAL A 52 -21.64 -12.41 -1.47
CA VAL A 52 -21.51 -11.81 -2.81
C VAL A 52 -20.64 -10.55 -2.73
N PRO A 53 -19.80 -10.27 -3.75
CA PRO A 53 -19.55 -11.07 -4.95
C PRO A 53 -18.66 -12.29 -4.68
N HIS A 54 -19.01 -13.44 -5.26
CA HIS A 54 -18.21 -14.67 -5.17
C HIS A 54 -16.85 -14.51 -5.86
N LEU A 55 -15.89 -15.39 -5.56
CA LEU A 55 -14.52 -15.33 -6.11
C LEU A 55 -14.48 -15.19 -7.63
N GLY A 56 -15.35 -15.91 -8.35
CA GLY A 56 -15.41 -15.86 -9.81
C GLY A 56 -15.95 -14.56 -10.42
N GLN A 57 -16.48 -13.66 -9.60
CA GLN A 57 -17.00 -12.36 -10.01
C GLN A 57 -16.04 -11.21 -9.67
N LEU A 58 -14.97 -11.46 -8.92
CA LEU A 58 -14.05 -10.43 -8.43
C LEU A 58 -13.12 -9.87 -9.51
N GLY A 59 -12.91 -10.60 -10.61
CA GLY A 59 -11.86 -10.29 -11.58
C GLY A 59 -10.49 -10.76 -11.08
N LEU A 60 -9.42 -10.34 -11.75
CA LEU A 60 -8.06 -10.59 -11.27
C LEU A 60 -7.73 -9.64 -10.10
N MET A 61 -6.90 -10.11 -9.18
CA MET A 61 -6.49 -9.33 -8.01
C MET A 61 -4.97 -9.20 -7.89
N ASP A 62 -4.54 -8.10 -7.28
CA ASP A 62 -3.17 -7.94 -6.81
C ASP A 62 -3.10 -8.29 -5.32
N ILE A 63 -1.96 -8.83 -4.90
CA ILE A 63 -1.66 -9.12 -3.49
C ILE A 63 -0.55 -8.18 -3.07
N GLU A 64 -0.80 -7.38 -2.04
CA GLU A 64 0.12 -6.34 -1.57
C GLU A 64 0.42 -6.51 -0.09
N LEU A 65 1.65 -6.20 0.29
CA LEU A 65 2.10 -6.11 1.67
C LEU A 65 2.02 -4.65 2.13
N LEU A 66 1.39 -4.41 3.27
CA LEU A 66 1.30 -3.11 3.93
C LEU A 66 1.89 -3.18 5.33
N ASN A 67 2.29 -2.03 5.86
CA ASN A 67 2.72 -1.85 7.26
C ASN A 67 1.60 -1.19 8.09
N GLY A 68 1.87 -0.96 9.39
CA GLY A 68 0.90 -0.36 10.32
C GLY A 68 0.49 1.08 10.02
N ASP A 69 1.17 1.75 9.08
CA ASP A 69 0.85 3.12 8.61
C ASP A 69 -0.01 3.12 7.33
N ASP A 70 -0.54 1.96 6.93
CA ASP A 70 -1.28 1.75 5.68
C ASP A 70 -0.46 2.05 4.40
N MET A 71 0.87 2.08 4.52
CA MET A 71 1.77 2.28 3.39
C MET A 71 2.04 0.95 2.69
N THR A 72 1.90 0.93 1.36
CA THR A 72 2.28 -0.23 0.56
C THR A 72 3.80 -0.41 0.59
N VAL A 73 4.23 -1.53 1.17
CA VAL A 73 5.63 -1.95 1.25
C VAL A 73 6.08 -2.56 -0.07
N ALA A 74 5.27 -3.48 -0.62
CA ALA A 74 5.53 -4.13 -1.90
C ALA A 74 4.25 -4.73 -2.49
N THR A 75 4.17 -4.79 -3.82
CA THR A 75 3.23 -5.68 -4.52
C THR A 75 3.86 -7.05 -4.64
N LEU A 76 3.27 -8.05 -3.97
CA LEU A 76 3.81 -9.40 -3.88
C LEU A 76 3.45 -10.26 -5.10
N ALA A 77 2.26 -10.07 -5.66
CA ALA A 77 1.80 -10.72 -6.86
C ALA A 77 0.76 -9.84 -7.58
N GLN A 78 0.69 -9.96 -8.90
CA GLN A 78 -0.26 -9.20 -9.73
C GLN A 78 -1.06 -10.15 -10.60
N GLY A 79 -2.32 -9.78 -10.89
CA GLY A 79 -3.15 -10.54 -11.82
C GLY A 79 -3.49 -11.96 -11.35
N VAL A 80 -3.56 -12.18 -10.03
CA VAL A 80 -3.87 -13.48 -9.43
C VAL A 80 -5.36 -13.78 -9.64
N ASP A 81 -5.68 -15.01 -10.06
CA ASP A 81 -7.06 -15.48 -10.11
C ASP A 81 -7.54 -15.78 -8.68
N PRO A 82 -8.57 -15.09 -8.14
CA PRO A 82 -9.11 -15.37 -6.81
C PRO A 82 -9.57 -16.83 -6.63
N LYS A 83 -9.83 -17.58 -7.70
CA LYS A 83 -10.20 -19.00 -7.62
C LYS A 83 -9.02 -19.91 -7.25
N SER A 84 -7.78 -19.46 -7.35
CA SER A 84 -6.61 -20.28 -6.97
C SER A 84 -6.57 -20.57 -5.47
N LYS A 85 -7.14 -19.69 -4.64
CA LYS A 85 -7.23 -19.78 -3.16
C LYS A 85 -5.89 -19.74 -2.42
N SER A 86 -4.79 -19.72 -3.16
CA SER A 86 -3.46 -19.52 -2.61
C SER A 86 -2.52 -18.93 -3.66
N GLU A 87 -1.49 -18.25 -3.17
CA GLU A 87 -0.40 -17.72 -3.98
C GLU A 87 0.91 -17.81 -3.18
N THR A 88 2.01 -18.17 -3.84
CA THR A 88 3.32 -18.22 -3.21
C THR A 88 4.07 -16.94 -3.51
N VAL A 89 4.45 -16.22 -2.45
CA VAL A 89 5.05 -14.89 -2.53
C VAL A 89 6.43 -14.89 -1.89
N TRP A 90 7.38 -14.16 -2.47
CA TRP A 90 8.69 -13.96 -1.86
C TRP A 90 8.71 -12.68 -1.05
N ILE A 91 9.22 -12.74 0.19
CA ILE A 91 9.40 -11.55 1.04
C ILE A 91 10.87 -11.15 1.05
N SER A 92 11.22 -9.99 0.49
CA SER A 92 12.61 -9.50 0.55
C SER A 92 12.93 -8.96 1.95
N PRO A 93 14.08 -9.33 2.54
CA PRO A 93 14.55 -8.72 3.78
C PRO A 93 14.70 -7.20 3.69
N ALA A 94 15.04 -6.67 2.51
CA ALA A 94 15.37 -5.25 2.34
C ALA A 94 14.15 -4.30 2.29
N TRP A 95 12.91 -4.80 2.44
CA TRP A 95 11.70 -3.99 2.28
C TRP A 95 11.28 -3.21 3.54
N GLY A 96 11.97 -3.39 4.67
CA GLY A 96 11.56 -2.74 5.92
C GLY A 96 12.26 -3.27 7.15
N GLN A 97 11.63 -3.05 8.30
CA GLN A 97 12.12 -3.49 9.60
C GLN A 97 11.33 -4.69 10.09
N ASN A 98 11.81 -5.35 11.14
CA ASN A 98 10.99 -6.35 11.82
C ASN A 98 9.81 -5.65 12.51
N GLY A 99 8.64 -6.27 12.49
CA GLY A 99 7.42 -5.68 13.04
C GLY A 99 6.27 -6.66 13.09
N SER A 100 5.28 -6.37 13.94
CA SER A 100 4.04 -7.14 14.10
C SER A 100 2.81 -6.43 13.52
N ASP A 101 3.06 -5.43 12.69
CA ASP A 101 2.08 -4.50 12.14
C ASP A 101 1.88 -4.66 10.63
N TYR A 102 2.40 -5.73 10.06
CA TYR A 102 2.25 -6.04 8.64
C TYR A 102 0.92 -6.72 8.37
N TYR A 103 0.32 -6.44 7.23
CA TYR A 103 -0.88 -7.15 6.77
C TYR A 103 -0.93 -7.22 5.25
N ILE A 104 -1.74 -8.14 4.73
CA ILE A 104 -1.91 -8.33 3.28
C ILE A 104 -3.20 -7.66 2.83
N ARG A 105 -3.13 -6.93 1.70
CA ARG A 105 -4.29 -6.43 0.96
C ARG A 105 -4.46 -7.23 -0.33
N PHE A 106 -5.66 -7.76 -0.54
CA PHE A 106 -6.14 -8.25 -1.82
C PHE A 106 -6.87 -7.10 -2.52
N TYR A 107 -6.33 -6.61 -3.63
CA TYR A 107 -6.89 -5.50 -4.38
C TYR A 107 -7.46 -5.96 -5.71
N CYS A 108 -8.79 -5.93 -5.84
CA CYS A 108 -9.51 -6.30 -7.07
C CYS A 108 -9.75 -5.04 -7.92
N LYS A 109 -8.91 -4.82 -8.95
CA LYS A 109 -8.91 -3.60 -9.78
C LYS A 109 -10.27 -3.33 -10.43
N ASP A 110 -10.89 -4.35 -11.00
CA ASP A 110 -12.14 -4.23 -11.77
C ASP A 110 -13.32 -3.73 -10.93
N ARG A 111 -13.25 -3.90 -9.60
CA ARG A 111 -14.32 -3.51 -8.66
C ARG A 111 -13.90 -2.44 -7.65
N ALA A 112 -12.64 -2.01 -7.68
CA ALA A 112 -12.05 -1.17 -6.63
C ALA A 112 -12.32 -1.70 -5.21
N LEU A 113 -12.26 -3.03 -5.04
CA LEU A 113 -12.51 -3.69 -3.77
C LEU A 113 -11.17 -4.07 -3.11
N SER A 114 -11.02 -3.70 -1.84
CA SER A 114 -9.88 -4.05 -1.01
C SER A 114 -10.32 -4.93 0.15
N ILE A 115 -9.62 -6.04 0.35
CA ILE A 115 -9.87 -7.00 1.42
C ILE A 115 -8.55 -7.21 2.15
N TYR A 116 -8.60 -7.32 3.47
CA TYR A 116 -7.41 -7.33 4.31
C TYR A 116 -7.33 -8.60 5.16
N THR A 117 -6.12 -9.07 5.40
CA THR A 117 -5.87 -10.07 6.45
C THR A 117 -5.78 -9.39 7.82
N SER A 118 -5.69 -10.20 8.88
CA SER A 118 -5.18 -9.71 10.16
C SER A 118 -3.72 -9.24 10.03
N MET A 119 -3.32 -8.36 10.95
CA MET A 119 -1.90 -8.04 11.14
C MET A 119 -1.12 -9.29 11.56
N PHE A 120 0.15 -9.38 11.18
CA PHE A 120 1.02 -10.51 11.49
C PHE A 120 2.47 -10.05 11.65
N THR A 121 3.34 -10.96 12.10
CA THR A 121 4.73 -10.63 12.39
C THR A 121 5.66 -11.00 11.25
N LEU A 122 6.48 -10.04 10.80
CA LEU A 122 7.64 -10.27 9.94
C LEU A 122 8.93 -10.14 10.75
N ILE A 123 9.77 -11.16 10.63
CA ILE A 123 11.12 -11.21 11.20
C ILE A 123 12.16 -11.45 10.09
N ASP A 124 13.45 -11.33 10.42
CA ASP A 124 14.59 -11.40 9.50
C ASP A 124 14.61 -10.34 8.38
N MET A 125 13.93 -9.22 8.59
CA MET A 125 14.01 -8.04 7.74
C MET A 125 15.31 -7.28 8.03
N SER A 126 15.92 -6.70 6.99
CA SER A 126 17.13 -5.91 7.08
C SER A 126 16.79 -4.42 7.02
N SER A 127 17.19 -3.67 8.04
CA SER A 127 17.05 -2.21 8.13
C SER A 127 18.00 -1.45 7.19
N VAL A 128 18.46 -2.08 6.10
CA VAL A 128 19.40 -1.46 5.15
C VAL A 128 18.60 -0.49 4.30
N ILE A 129 18.58 0.77 4.73
CA ILE A 129 18.22 1.90 3.87
C ILE A 129 19.17 1.85 2.67
N PRO A 130 18.68 1.72 1.43
CA PRO A 130 19.57 1.77 0.27
C PRO A 130 20.34 3.08 0.30
N ALA A 131 21.67 2.97 0.40
CA ALA A 131 22.61 4.08 0.32
C ALA A 131 22.50 4.73 -1.07
N GLY A 132 21.53 5.61 -1.25
CA GLY A 132 21.22 6.23 -2.55
C GLY A 132 20.13 7.29 -2.50
N GLN A 133 19.32 7.36 -1.44
CA GLN A 133 18.29 8.39 -1.28
C GLN A 133 18.25 8.96 0.13
N SER A 134 19.34 9.59 0.54
CA SER A 134 19.35 10.50 1.69
C SER A 134 20.22 11.71 1.37
N SER A 135 19.67 12.64 0.59
CA SER A 135 20.10 14.03 0.68
C SER A 135 19.59 14.60 2.00
N MET A 136 20.28 14.32 3.10
CA MET A 136 20.48 15.24 4.24
C MET A 136 21.57 14.64 5.14
N LEU A 137 22.59 15.45 5.37
CA LEU A 137 23.83 15.13 6.05
C LEU A 137 23.58 14.87 7.54
N THR A 138 23.76 13.62 7.98
CA THR A 138 24.15 13.34 9.37
C THR A 138 25.31 12.35 9.32
N ASP A 139 26.47 12.81 9.82
CA ASP A 139 27.72 12.07 9.94
C ASP A 139 27.52 10.89 10.90
N GLY A 140 27.03 9.77 10.35
CA GLY A 140 26.82 8.52 11.07
C GLY A 140 28.06 7.66 10.94
N LEU A 141 28.79 7.48 12.04
CA LEU A 141 29.83 6.46 12.16
C LEU A 141 29.19 5.07 12.01
N TYR A 142 29.29 4.51 10.81
CA TYR A 142 28.88 3.13 10.54
C TYR A 142 30.02 2.17 10.90
N THR A 143 29.77 1.23 11.80
CA THR A 143 30.69 0.10 12.07
C THR A 143 30.13 -1.16 11.40
N PRO A 144 30.74 -1.64 10.29
CA PRO A 144 30.35 -2.92 9.72
C PRO A 144 30.70 -4.06 10.68
N TYR A 145 29.78 -5.00 10.84
CA TYR A 145 30.00 -6.26 11.54
C TYR A 145 30.17 -7.38 10.52
N LEU A 146 31.21 -8.20 10.70
CA LEU A 146 31.38 -9.44 9.95
C LEU A 146 30.96 -10.60 10.85
N THR A 147 29.97 -11.37 10.40
CA THR A 147 29.51 -12.56 11.10
C THR A 147 29.94 -13.78 10.29
N VAL A 148 30.77 -14.63 10.90
CA VAL A 148 31.12 -15.94 10.34
C VAL A 148 30.44 -17.01 11.18
N VAL A 149 29.63 -17.84 10.53
CA VAL A 149 28.91 -18.94 11.16
C VAL A 149 29.59 -20.25 10.78
N LEU A 150 30.13 -20.95 11.78
CA LEU A 150 30.62 -22.32 11.68
C LEU A 150 29.64 -23.27 12.38
N PRO A 151 29.66 -24.59 12.07
CA PRO A 151 28.67 -25.55 12.59
C PRO A 151 28.51 -25.57 14.11
N ASN A 152 29.56 -25.21 14.87
CA ASN A 152 29.55 -25.20 16.34
C ASN A 152 29.87 -23.83 16.95
N ALA A 153 30.00 -22.76 16.15
CA ALA A 153 30.33 -21.44 16.68
C ALA A 153 29.92 -20.31 15.72
N THR A 154 29.33 -19.26 16.28
CA THR A 154 29.14 -17.98 15.59
C THR A 154 30.16 -16.99 16.13
N SER A 155 31.04 -16.49 15.26
CA SER A 155 31.99 -15.43 15.60
C SER A 155 31.54 -14.13 14.96
N VAL A 156 31.33 -13.11 15.78
CA VAL A 156 31.01 -11.74 15.34
C VAL A 156 32.24 -10.88 15.62
N SER A 157 32.77 -10.22 14.59
CA SER A 157 33.88 -9.28 14.72
C SER A 157 33.46 -7.90 14.23
N ALA A 158 33.65 -6.89 15.08
CA ALA A 158 33.43 -5.49 14.73
C ALA A 158 34.69 -4.94 14.05
N LEU A 159 34.56 -4.47 12.81
CA LEU A 159 35.67 -3.83 12.11
C LEU A 159 35.84 -2.38 12.60
N THR A 160 37.10 -1.93 12.69
CA THR A 160 37.42 -0.55 13.09
C THR A 160 36.82 0.44 12.08
N PRO A 161 36.09 1.49 12.52
CA PRO A 161 35.48 2.45 11.60
C PRO A 161 36.56 3.17 10.78
N GLN A 162 36.51 3.00 9.46
CA GLN A 162 37.45 3.62 8.52
C GLN A 162 36.77 4.77 7.78
N ARG A 163 37.31 5.99 7.97
CA ARG A 163 36.82 7.22 7.34
C ARG A 163 37.17 7.21 5.85
N THR A 164 36.20 6.91 4.98
CA THR A 164 36.40 6.99 3.53
C THR A 164 36.13 8.41 3.05
N THR A 165 37.19 9.14 2.73
CA THR A 165 37.10 10.41 1.99
C THR A 165 36.96 10.06 0.51
N ALA A 166 35.73 10.02 0.00
CA ALA A 166 35.48 9.89 -1.42
C ALA A 166 35.90 11.19 -2.12
N ARG A 167 37.07 11.18 -2.78
CA ARG A 167 37.51 12.25 -3.68
C ARG A 167 36.81 12.06 -5.04
N PRO A 168 35.96 12.99 -5.50
CA PRO A 168 35.40 12.91 -6.84
C PRO A 168 36.51 13.10 -7.88
N SER A 169 36.54 12.21 -8.88
CA SER A 169 37.41 12.29 -10.05
C SER A 169 36.77 13.22 -11.10
N PRO A 170 37.50 14.19 -11.70
CA PRO A 170 36.91 15.12 -12.66
C PRO A 170 36.69 14.49 -14.05
N SER A 171 35.45 14.61 -14.52
CA SER A 171 34.96 14.96 -15.86
C SER A 171 35.80 14.58 -17.10
N ILE A 172 35.22 13.73 -17.96
CA ILE A 172 35.59 13.59 -19.38
C ILE A 172 34.39 14.09 -20.23
N ALA A 173 34.74 14.82 -21.29
CA ALA A 173 33.93 15.74 -22.10
C ALA A 173 32.84 15.09 -22.99
N PRO A 174 31.91 15.88 -23.56
CA PRO A 174 30.86 15.40 -24.47
C PRO A 174 31.39 15.16 -25.88
N VAL A 175 30.98 14.04 -26.48
CA VAL A 175 31.23 13.68 -27.89
C VAL A 175 30.26 14.46 -28.79
N THR A 176 30.83 15.18 -29.74
CA THR A 176 30.18 15.78 -30.93
C THR A 176 29.69 14.68 -31.88
N PRO A 177 28.42 14.71 -32.34
CA PRO A 177 28.00 14.00 -33.53
C PRO A 177 28.23 14.88 -34.76
N ASP A 178 29.04 14.37 -35.70
CA ASP A 178 29.26 14.94 -37.02
C ASP A 178 27.96 14.99 -37.84
N GLU A 179 27.87 16.07 -38.61
CA GLU A 179 26.90 16.36 -39.67
C GLU A 179 26.95 15.29 -40.77
N GLU A 180 25.79 14.77 -41.19
CA GLU A 180 25.61 14.35 -42.57
C GLU A 180 24.27 14.86 -43.11
N ASP A 181 24.40 15.52 -44.24
CA ASP A 181 23.46 16.42 -44.89
C ASP A 181 22.20 15.75 -45.43
N ALA A 182 21.14 16.55 -45.36
CA ALA A 182 20.14 16.83 -46.38
C ALA A 182 19.67 15.70 -47.33
N TYR A 183 18.36 15.48 -47.39
CA TYR A 183 17.57 15.74 -48.61
C TYR A 183 16.05 15.86 -48.27
N LEU A 184 15.52 17.07 -48.46
CA LEU A 184 14.29 17.39 -49.21
C LEU A 184 12.94 16.71 -48.83
N HIS A 185 12.02 17.45 -48.19
CA HIS A 185 10.71 17.89 -48.78
C HIS A 185 9.72 18.54 -47.78
N PRO A 186 8.75 19.36 -48.26
CA PRO A 186 8.23 20.53 -47.54
C PRO A 186 6.72 20.55 -47.22
N HIS A 187 6.33 21.54 -46.40
CA HIS A 187 5.03 22.24 -46.23
C HIS A 187 3.74 21.39 -46.07
N GLY A 188 3.11 21.32 -44.88
CA GLY A 188 2.24 22.35 -44.26
C GLY A 188 0.81 21.78 -44.11
N PRO A 189 -0.24 22.51 -43.65
CA PRO A 189 -0.35 23.50 -42.58
C PRO A 189 -1.41 23.12 -41.51
N SER A 190 -1.49 23.92 -40.44
CA SER A 190 -2.67 24.25 -39.62
C SER A 190 -3.67 23.15 -39.19
N SER A 191 -4.00 23.09 -37.89
CA SER A 191 -5.22 23.73 -37.37
C SER A 191 -5.59 23.25 -35.95
N ASN A 192 -6.14 24.22 -35.22
CA ASN A 192 -7.22 24.08 -34.24
C ASN A 192 -6.92 23.51 -32.84
N SER A 193 -6.77 24.48 -31.94
CA SER A 193 -7.51 24.55 -30.69
C SER A 193 -8.87 23.82 -30.74
N ALA A 194 -9.08 22.92 -29.77
CA ALA A 194 -10.41 22.56 -29.32
C ALA A 194 -10.42 22.60 -27.79
N ALA A 195 -11.01 23.67 -27.28
CA ALA A 195 -11.46 23.78 -25.90
C ALA A 195 -12.55 22.72 -25.68
N GLY A 196 -12.22 21.69 -24.91
CA GLY A 196 -13.18 20.72 -24.39
C GLY A 196 -13.67 21.15 -23.02
N PHE A 197 -14.77 21.90 -22.98
CA PHE A 197 -15.63 21.98 -21.80
C PHE A 197 -16.21 20.59 -21.53
N SER A 198 -15.66 19.83 -20.58
CA SER A 198 -16.36 18.68 -20.00
C SER A 198 -17.09 19.16 -18.74
N LEU A 199 -18.37 19.50 -18.91
CA LEU A 199 -19.36 19.39 -17.84
C LEU A 199 -19.41 17.92 -17.42
N GLY A 200 -18.84 17.62 -16.26
CA GLY A 200 -18.82 16.27 -15.70
C GLY A 200 -18.22 16.34 -14.31
N GLY A 201 -18.89 17.09 -13.43
CA GLY A 201 -18.50 17.23 -12.03
C GLY A 201 -18.42 15.85 -11.39
N ARG A 202 -17.19 15.31 -11.33
CA ARG A 202 -16.82 14.30 -10.36
C ARG A 202 -17.01 14.96 -9.01
N ILE A 203 -18.14 14.67 -8.38
CA ILE A 203 -18.40 15.08 -7.01
C ILE A 203 -17.36 14.32 -6.19
N ASP A 204 -16.31 15.01 -5.76
CA ASP A 204 -15.36 14.51 -4.77
C ASP A 204 -16.16 14.15 -3.51
N LEU A 205 -16.55 12.89 -3.40
CA LEU A 205 -17.23 12.33 -2.24
C LEU A 205 -16.39 12.54 -0.96
N GLU A 206 -15.08 12.67 -1.12
CA GLU A 206 -14.12 13.03 -0.07
C GLU A 206 -14.40 14.44 0.47
N ARG A 207 -14.62 15.44 -0.40
CA ARG A 207 -14.98 16.81 0.00
C ARG A 207 -16.40 16.92 0.53
N LEU A 208 -17.33 16.09 0.05
CA LEU A 208 -18.72 16.09 0.52
C LEU A 208 -18.83 15.53 1.94
N LYS A 209 -18.05 14.48 2.27
CA LYS A 209 -17.99 13.87 3.62
C LYS A 209 -17.64 14.89 4.69
N PHE A 210 -16.68 15.79 4.43
CA PHE A 210 -16.30 16.82 5.39
C PHE A 210 -17.39 17.88 5.57
N ARG A 211 -18.06 18.34 4.50
CA ARG A 211 -19.11 19.38 4.62
C ARG A 211 -20.38 18.89 5.30
N ILE A 212 -20.74 17.62 5.15
CA ILE A 212 -21.94 17.06 5.78
C ILE A 212 -21.78 17.00 7.31
N VAL A 213 -20.61 16.62 7.82
CA VAL A 213 -20.37 16.57 9.29
C VAL A 213 -20.50 17.96 9.91
N PHE A 214 -19.93 19.01 9.29
CA PHE A 214 -19.96 20.35 9.87
C PHE A 214 -21.31 21.06 9.75
N VAL A 215 -22.16 20.69 8.79
CA VAL A 215 -23.51 21.27 8.65
C VAL A 215 -24.54 20.50 9.47
N LEU A 216 -24.43 19.16 9.50
CA LEU A 216 -25.42 18.32 10.16
C LEU A 216 -25.23 18.27 11.69
N TRP A 217 -23.98 18.37 12.17
CA TRP A 217 -23.68 18.29 13.61
C TRP A 217 -24.30 19.45 14.42
N PRO A 218 -24.17 20.73 14.05
CA PRO A 218 -24.82 21.82 14.78
C PRO A 218 -26.35 21.77 14.70
N ALA A 219 -26.90 21.32 13.57
CA ALA A 219 -28.35 21.21 13.38
C ALA A 219 -28.96 20.15 14.31
N ILE A 220 -28.29 18.99 14.46
CA ILE A 220 -28.73 17.93 15.38
C ILE A 220 -28.68 18.43 16.83
N VAL A 221 -27.59 19.08 17.24
CA VAL A 221 -27.47 19.62 18.61
C VAL A 221 -28.53 20.69 18.88
N GLY A 222 -28.79 21.58 17.92
CA GLY A 222 -29.83 22.61 18.04
C GLY A 222 -31.24 22.04 18.21
N ILE A 223 -31.58 21.00 17.45
CA ILE A 223 -32.89 20.32 17.57
C ILE A 223 -33.01 19.62 18.93
N THR A 224 -31.94 18.98 19.44
CA THR A 224 -31.98 18.33 20.76
C THR A 224 -32.13 19.30 21.93
N MET A 225 -31.74 20.56 21.76
CA MET A 225 -31.89 21.59 22.78
C MET A 225 -33.27 22.28 22.75
N ALA A 226 -34.00 22.16 21.64
CA ALA A 226 -35.31 22.81 21.45
C ALA A 226 -36.51 21.92 21.85
N LEU A 227 -36.25 20.64 22.17
CA LEU A 227 -37.25 19.63 22.55
C LEU A 227 -37.14 19.33 24.05
#